data_AF-A0A0Q8FUP8-F1
#
_entry.id   AF-A0A0Q8FUP8-F1
#
_cell.length_a   1.000
_cell.length_b   1.000
_cell.length_c   1.000
_cell.angle_alpha   90.00
_cell.angle_beta   90.00
_cell.angle_gamma   90.00
#
_symmetry.space_group_name_H-M   'P 1'
#
loop_
_entity.id
_entity.type
_entity.pdbx_description
1 polymer ?
#
loop_
_entity_poly.entity_id
_entity_poly.type
_entity_poly.pdbx_seq_one_letter_code
_entity_poly.pdbx_strand_id
1 'polypeptide(L)'
;MAQDELSRGLTLTWRDLNKVIPWGDTFEGISPAGRNVEVERNYLWAAEPGGDILCEVAVYGGPSRYDQGARARGVISRPLA
;
A
#
# COMPACT_ATOMS: atom_id res chain seq x y z
N MET A 1 -3.52 -7.95 9.15
CA MET A 1 -2.83 -8.13 7.85
C MET A 1 -2.80 -6.84 7.04
N ALA A 2 -3.90 -6.30 6.51
CA ALA A 2 -3.85 -5.06 5.71
C ALA A 2 -3.15 -3.90 6.46
N GLN A 3 -3.43 -3.73 7.75
CA GLN A 3 -2.74 -2.74 8.59
C GLN A 3 -1.25 -3.05 8.82
N ASP A 4 -0.88 -4.33 8.89
CA ASP A 4 0.50 -4.76 9.07
C ASP A 4 1.32 -4.49 7.80
N GLU A 5 0.74 -4.82 6.65
CA GLU A 5 1.31 -4.54 5.33
C GLU A 5 1.38 -3.04 5.04
N LEU A 6 0.38 -2.26 5.48
CA LEU A 6 0.49 -0.80 5.46
C LEU A 6 1.66 -0.34 6.33
N SER A 7 1.78 -0.86 7.55
CA SER A 7 2.88 -0.49 8.47
C SER A 7 4.25 -0.78 7.86
N ARG A 8 4.39 -1.90 7.12
CA ARG A 8 5.59 -2.21 6.32
C ARG A 8 5.78 -1.22 5.18
N GLY A 9 4.73 -0.92 4.41
CA GLY A 9 4.82 0.02 3.30
C GLY A 9 5.22 1.44 3.75
N LEU A 10 4.76 1.88 4.92
CA LEU A 10 5.12 3.17 5.52
C LEU A 10 6.56 3.24 6.04
N THR A 11 7.33 2.14 5.99
CA THR A 11 8.78 2.18 6.28
C THR A 11 9.61 2.72 5.12
N LEU A 12 9.04 2.77 3.91
CA LEU A 12 9.69 3.41 2.77
C LEU A 12 9.71 4.94 2.94
N THR A 13 10.74 5.58 2.39
CA THR A 13 10.89 7.03 2.51
C THR A 13 10.30 7.77 1.32
N TRP A 14 9.83 8.99 1.55
CA TRP A 14 9.43 9.90 0.48
C TRP A 14 10.57 10.13 -0.53
N ARG A 15 11.83 10.17 -0.06
CA ARG A 15 13.01 10.41 -0.92
C ARG A 15 13.27 9.29 -1.92
N ASP A 16 12.93 8.06 -1.55
CA ASP A 16 13.08 6.90 -2.43
C ASP A 16 11.89 6.78 -3.38
N LEU A 17 10.68 6.93 -2.85
CA LEU A 17 9.46 6.75 -3.63
C LEU A 17 9.19 7.86 -4.65
N ASN A 18 9.53 9.14 -4.38
CA ASN A 18 9.24 10.24 -5.32
C ASN A 18 9.89 10.07 -6.71
N LYS A 19 10.90 9.21 -6.82
CA LYS A 19 11.64 8.95 -8.06
C LYS A 19 10.92 7.99 -9.00
N VAL A 20 10.00 7.18 -8.46
CA VAL A 20 9.32 6.09 -9.20
C VAL A 20 7.80 6.20 -9.17
N ILE A 21 7.25 7.11 -8.36
CA ILE A 21 5.81 7.28 -8.21
C ILE A 21 5.16 7.86 -9.48
N PRO A 22 3.98 7.37 -9.91
CA PRO A 22 3.17 6.31 -9.31
C PRO A 22 3.79 4.91 -9.43
N TRP A 23 3.70 4.12 -8.35
CA TRP A 23 4.24 2.76 -8.31
C TRP A 23 3.33 1.85 -7.46
N GLY A 24 3.35 0.55 -7.72
CA GLY A 24 2.63 -0.44 -6.92
C GLY A 24 3.11 -1.85 -7.21
N ASP A 25 2.77 -2.76 -6.30
CA ASP A 25 3.07 -4.17 -6.40
C ASP A 25 1.91 -5.05 -5.91
N THR A 26 1.85 -6.26 -6.47
CA THR A 26 0.90 -7.31 -6.05
C THR A 26 1.70 -8.58 -5.75
N PHE A 27 1.42 -9.21 -4.61
CA PHE A 27 2.06 -10.44 -4.20
C PHE A 27 1.12 -11.36 -3.41
N GLU A 28 1.41 -12.66 -3.41
CA GLU A 28 0.66 -13.64 -2.63
C GLU A 28 1.10 -13.65 -1.16
N GLY A 29 0.17 -13.92 -0.25
CA GLY A 29 0.43 -14.05 1.18
C GLY A 29 -0.50 -15.06 1.86
N ILE A 30 -0.20 -15.34 3.12
CA ILE A 30 -1.04 -16.19 3.99
C ILE A 30 -1.69 -15.30 5.05
N SER A 31 -3.01 -15.26 5.05
CA SER A 31 -3.78 -14.54 6.06
C SER A 31 -3.59 -15.13 7.47
N PRO A 32 -3.87 -14.38 8.55
CA PRO A 32 -3.82 -14.90 9.92
C PRO A 32 -4.68 -16.14 10.17
N ALA A 33 -5.72 -16.35 9.33
CA ALA A 33 -6.58 -17.53 9.37
C ALA A 33 -6.05 -18.70 8.52
N GLY A 34 -4.81 -18.63 8.01
CA GLY A 34 -4.18 -19.69 7.22
C GLY A 34 -4.67 -19.80 5.78
N ARG A 35 -5.34 -18.79 5.23
CA ARG A 35 -5.85 -18.79 3.85
C ARG A 35 -4.93 -18.01 2.92
N ASN A 36 -4.77 -18.48 1.69
CA ASN A 36 -4.11 -17.73 0.61
C ASN A 36 -4.89 -16.44 0.33
N VAL A 37 -4.14 -15.35 0.16
CA VAL A 37 -4.63 -14.03 -0.20
C VAL A 37 -3.68 -13.37 -1.20
N GLU A 38 -4.20 -12.43 -1.97
CA GLU A 38 -3.42 -11.46 -2.72
C GLU A 38 -3.33 -10.18 -1.89
N VAL A 39 -2.14 -9.60 -1.85
CA VAL A 39 -1.85 -8.29 -1.25
C VAL A 39 -1.49 -7.37 -2.39
N GLU A 40 -2.28 -6.32 -2.59
CA GLU A 40 -1.98 -5.22 -3.49
C GLU A 40 -1.58 -4.01 -2.67
N ARG A 41 -0.50 -3.34 -3.08
CA ARG A 41 -0.02 -2.12 -2.44
C ARG A 41 0.33 -1.08 -3.49
N ASN A 42 -0.24 0.11 -3.33
CA ASN A 42 -0.13 1.20 -4.28
C ASN A 42 0.44 2.44 -3.58
N TYR A 43 1.34 3.15 -4.27
CA TYR A 43 1.89 4.43 -3.87
C TYR A 43 1.50 5.47 -4.91
N LEU A 44 0.70 6.45 -4.48
CA LEU A 44 0.12 7.50 -5.32
C LEU A 44 0.40 8.87 -4.70
N TRP A 45 0.40 9.92 -5.52
CA TRP A 45 0.39 11.27 -4.97
C TRP A 45 -0.90 11.48 -4.17
N ALA A 46 -0.78 11.92 -2.92
CA ALA A 46 -1.93 12.05 -2.03
C ALA A 46 -2.89 13.17 -2.46
N ALA A 47 -2.34 14.23 -3.08
CA ALA A 47 -3.12 15.35 -3.61
C ALA A 47 -2.54 15.81 -4.96
N GLU A 48 -1.27 16.24 -4.97
CA GLU A 48 -0.62 16.79 -6.15
C GLU A 48 0.77 16.19 -6.37
N PRO A 49 1.27 16.17 -7.63
CA PRO A 49 2.61 15.72 -7.93
C PRO A 49 3.67 16.46 -7.12
N GLY A 50 4.55 15.73 -6.44
CA GLY A 50 5.58 16.28 -5.56
C GLY A 50 5.11 16.54 -4.13
N GLY A 51 3.85 16.30 -3.79
CA GLY A 51 3.30 16.41 -2.42
C GLY A 51 3.56 15.17 -1.57
N ASP A 52 2.71 14.94 -0.58
CA ASP A 52 2.72 13.71 0.22
C ASP A 52 2.39 12.47 -0.63
N ILE A 53 2.82 11.30 -0.17
CA ILE A 53 2.58 10.02 -0.85
C ILE A 53 1.53 9.22 -0.08
N LEU A 54 0.43 8.87 -0.73
CA LEU A 54 -0.58 7.95 -0.24
C LEU A 54 -0.12 6.52 -0.51
N CYS A 55 -0.03 5.72 0.56
CA CYS A 55 0.12 4.28 0.48
C CYS A 55 -1.23 3.62 0.74
N GLU A 56 -1.73 2.84 -0.22
CA GLU A 56 -2.95 2.06 -0.10
C GLU A 56 -2.61 0.58 -0.14
N VAL A 57 -3.25 -0.20 0.72
CA VAL A 57 -3.10 -1.65 0.78
C VAL A 57 -4.48 -2.31 0.71
N ALA A 58 -4.63 -3.29 -0.16
CA ALA A 58 -5.79 -4.18 -0.23
C ALA A 58 -5.35 -5.64 -0.05
N VAL A 59 -6.05 -6.39 0.80
CA VAL A 59 -5.83 -7.82 1.03
C VAL A 59 -7.11 -8.58 0.76
N TYR A 60 -7.10 -9.48 -0.22
CA TYR A 60 -8.31 -10.15 -0.69
C TYR A 60 -8.05 -11.61 -1.08
N GLY A 61 -9.06 -12.46 -0.92
CA GLY A 61 -8.96 -13.92 -1.14
C GLY A 61 -9.08 -14.34 -2.61
N GLY A 62 -8.46 -13.59 -3.52
CA GLY A 62 -8.52 -13.77 -4.97
C GLY A 62 -9.39 -12.73 -5.70
N PRO A 63 -9.24 -12.57 -7.03
CA PRO A 63 -9.68 -11.39 -7.76
C PRO A 63 -11.17 -11.05 -7.63
N SER A 64 -12.04 -12.06 -7.57
CA SER A 64 -13.50 -11.87 -7.41
C SER A 64 -13.93 -11.31 -6.05
N ARG A 65 -13.01 -11.25 -5.08
CA ARG A 65 -13.24 -10.72 -3.73
C ARG A 65 -12.52 -9.40 -3.48
N TYR A 66 -11.96 -8.77 -4.52
CA TYR A 66 -11.22 -7.52 -4.41
C TYR A 66 -12.00 -6.43 -3.64
N ASP A 67 -13.25 -6.20 -4.02
CA ASP A 67 -14.10 -5.16 -3.39
C ASP A 67 -14.46 -5.47 -1.93
N GLN A 68 -14.37 -6.74 -1.54
CA GLN A 68 -14.66 -7.23 -0.19
C GLN A 68 -13.38 -7.39 0.65
N GLY A 69 -12.21 -7.10 0.07
CA GLY A 69 -10.93 -7.20 0.74
C GLY A 69 -10.78 -6.25 1.92
N ALA A 70 -9.92 -6.62 2.87
CA ALA A 70 -9.51 -5.71 3.93
C ALA A 70 -8.64 -4.60 3.33
N ARG A 71 -8.91 -3.34 3.69
CA ARG A 71 -8.18 -2.17 3.17
C ARG A 71 -7.56 -1.37 4.29
N ALA A 72 -6.39 -0.82 4.02
CA ALA A 72 -5.72 0.13 4.90
C ALA A 72 -5.04 1.21 4.05
N ARG A 73 -4.94 2.42 4.57
CA ARG A 73 -4.22 3.52 3.91
C ARG A 73 -3.49 4.39 4.90
N GLY A 74 -2.38 4.98 4.46
CA GLY A 74 -1.56 5.88 5.26
C GLY A 74 -0.77 6.83 4.38
N VAL A 75 -0.21 7.86 4.99
CA VAL A 75 0.52 8.91 4.28
C VAL A 75 1.98 8.88 4.68
N ILE A 76 2.86 8.94 3.68
CA ILE A 76 4.28 9.20 3.83
C ILE A 76 4.47 10.69 3.52
N SER A 77 4.69 11.47 4.58
CA SER A 77 4.80 12.93 4.45
C SER A 77 6.07 13.32 3.71
N ARG A 78 5.93 14.32 2.85
CA ARG A 78 7.08 15.03 2.29
C ARG A 78 7.85 15.69 3.43
N PRO A 79 9.18 15.49 3.53
CA PRO A 79 9.99 16.19 4.51
C PRO A 79 9.89 17.70 4.29
N LEU A 80 9.65 18.45 5.37
CA LEU A 80 9.86 19.90 5.36
C LEU A 80 11.35 20.17 5.10
N ALA A 81 11.63 21.19 4.29
CA ALA A 81 12.98 21.60 3.93
C ALA A 81 13.77 22.11 5.13
#